data_AF-A0A1Z9PZD6-F1
#
_entry.id   AF-A0A1Z9PZD6-F1
#
_cell.length_a   1.000
_cell.length_b   1.000
_cell.length_c   1.000
_cell.angle_alpha   90.00
_cell.angle_beta   90.00
_cell.angle_gamma   90.00
#
_symmetry.space_group_name_H-M   'P 1'
#
loop_
_entity.id
_entity.type
_entity.pdbx_description
1 polymer ?
#
loop_
_entity_poly.entity_id
_entity_poly.type
_entity_poly.pdbx_seq_one_letter_code
_entity_poly.pdbx_strand_id
1 'polypeptide(L)'
;MSNPPLSEEIKSWKRDAEQLSYEESLTALDLLLAELQNDAVPMAELQRHYQRGQVYLEHCESLLRSTEQAVIELNPQTLTPLDDA
;
A
#
# COMPACT_ATOMS: atom_id res chain seq x y z
N MET A 1 16.27 -20.79 -13.46
CA MET A 1 16.44 -19.41 -12.95
C MET A 1 16.06 -19.43 -11.48
N SER A 2 16.94 -18.99 -10.58
CA SER A 2 16.63 -18.96 -9.14
C SER A 2 15.70 -17.79 -8.85
N ASN A 3 14.63 -18.03 -8.11
CA ASN A 3 13.78 -16.94 -7.63
C ASN A 3 14.61 -16.00 -6.73
N PRO A 4 14.39 -14.67 -6.81
CA PRO A 4 15.02 -13.74 -5.89
C PRO A 4 14.66 -14.08 -4.43
N PRO A 5 15.52 -13.73 -3.47
CA PRO A 5 15.17 -13.86 -2.06
C PRO A 5 14.00 -12.94 -1.72
N LEU A 6 13.11 -13.39 -0.82
CA LEU A 6 11.89 -12.68 -0.42
C LEU A 6 12.15 -11.21 0.01
N SER A 7 13.29 -10.93 0.62
CA SER A 7 13.70 -9.58 1.01
C SER A 7 13.86 -8.61 -0.17
N GLU A 8 14.37 -9.09 -1.30
CA GLU A 8 14.53 -8.27 -2.51
C GLU A 8 13.19 -8.07 -3.23
N GLU A 9 12.31 -9.08 -3.17
CA GLU A 9 10.93 -8.95 -3.65
C GLU A 9 10.17 -7.88 -2.86
N ILE A 10 10.23 -7.92 -1.52
CA ILE A 10 9.59 -6.91 -0.65
C ILE A 10 10.11 -5.51 -0.97
N LYS A 11 11.42 -5.33 -1.17
CA LYS A 11 11.98 -4.03 -1.57
C LYS A 11 11.46 -3.55 -2.92
N SER A 12 11.23 -4.46 -3.87
CA SER A 12 10.63 -4.09 -5.16
C SER A 12 9.18 -3.66 -4.98
N TRP A 13 8.38 -4.44 -4.25
CA TRP A 13 6.98 -4.11 -4.01
C TRP A 13 6.79 -2.78 -3.29
N LYS A 14 7.70 -2.44 -2.36
CA LYS A 14 7.69 -1.14 -1.69
C LYS A 14 7.91 0.00 -2.69
N ARG A 15 8.91 -0.12 -3.58
CA ARG A 15 9.15 0.85 -4.66
C ARG A 15 7.97 0.95 -5.62
N ASP A 16 7.32 -0.17 -5.93
CA ASP A 16 6.15 -0.18 -6.80
C ASP A 16 4.97 0.52 -6.12
N ALA A 17 4.71 0.22 -4.83
CA ALA A 17 3.64 0.83 -4.05
C ALA A 17 3.81 2.35 -3.90
N GLU A 18 5.04 2.84 -3.72
CA GLU A 18 5.34 4.28 -3.65
C GLU A 18 4.85 5.07 -4.88
N GLN A 19 4.67 4.42 -6.04
CA GLN A 19 4.17 5.05 -7.26
C GLN A 19 2.65 4.99 -7.43
N LEU A 20 1.95 4.28 -6.55
CA LEU A 20 0.50 4.09 -6.63
C LEU A 20 -0.24 5.14 -5.80
N SER A 21 -1.38 5.57 -6.33
CA SER A 21 -2.41 6.26 -5.57
C SER A 21 -3.07 5.33 -4.55
N TYR A 22 -3.92 5.91 -3.68
CA TYR A 22 -4.72 5.15 -2.72
C TYR A 22 -5.62 4.12 -3.42
N GLU A 23 -6.36 4.54 -4.45
CA GLU A 23 -7.30 3.67 -5.17
C GLU A 23 -6.58 2.54 -5.91
N GLU A 24 -5.43 2.81 -6.51
CA GLU A 24 -4.62 1.79 -7.19
C GLU A 24 -4.05 0.78 -6.20
N SER A 25 -3.59 1.24 -5.04
CA SER A 25 -3.05 0.37 -3.98
C SER A 25 -4.12 -0.50 -3.36
N LEU A 26 -5.31 0.06 -3.13
CA LEU A 26 -6.47 -0.69 -2.65
C LEU A 26 -6.91 -1.74 -3.67
N THR A 27 -6.96 -1.38 -4.96
CA THR A 27 -7.27 -2.32 -6.04
C THR A 27 -6.24 -3.46 -6.10
N ALA A 28 -4.95 -3.16 -5.97
CA ALA A 28 -3.89 -4.16 -5.94
C ALA A 28 -4.03 -5.11 -4.73
N LEU A 29 -4.45 -4.59 -3.58
CA LEU A 29 -4.73 -5.38 -2.39
C LEU A 29 -5.96 -6.30 -2.59
N ASP A 30 -7.04 -5.79 -3.17
CA ASP A 30 -8.24 -6.57 -3.45
C ASP A 30 -7.96 -7.74 -4.40
N LEU A 31 -7.13 -7.51 -5.43
CA LEU A 31 -6.70 -8.56 -6.35
C LEU A 31 -5.89 -9.65 -5.61
N LEU A 32 -4.97 -9.26 -4.72
CA LEU A 32 -4.22 -10.22 -3.90
C LEU A 32 -5.13 -11.01 -2.94
N LEU A 33 -6.14 -10.36 -2.37
CA LEU A 33 -7.11 -11.02 -1.50
C LEU A 33 -7.96 -12.02 -2.29
N ALA A 34 -8.35 -11.69 -3.52
CA ALA A 34 -9.06 -12.62 -4.40
C ALA A 34 -8.20 -13.85 -4.76
N GLU A 35 -6.90 -13.66 -4.97
CA GLU A 35 -5.95 -14.76 -5.18
C GLU A 35 -5.83 -15.64 -3.91
N LEU A 36 -5.73 -15.04 -2.73
CA LEU A 36 -5.62 -15.75 -1.44
C LEU A 36 -6.86 -16.55 -1.07
N GLN A 37 -8.05 -16.14 -1.53
CA GLN A 37 -9.31 -16.83 -1.27
C GLN A 37 -9.49 -18.08 -2.12
N ASN A 38 -8.57 -18.36 -3.05
CA ASN A 38 -8.56 -19.59 -3.83
C ASN A 38 -7.92 -20.74 -3.03
N ASP A 39 -8.69 -21.79 -2.74
CA ASP A 39 -8.26 -22.96 -1.94
C ASP A 39 -7.10 -23.77 -2.56
N ALA A 40 -6.65 -23.42 -3.76
CA ALA A 40 -5.57 -24.10 -4.48
C ALA A 40 -4.17 -23.47 -4.27
N VAL A 41 -4.03 -22.40 -3.49
CA VAL A 41 -2.75 -21.68 -3.35
C VAL A 41 -1.75 -22.47 -2.46
N PRO A 42 -0.54 -22.82 -2.96
CA PRO A 42 0.50 -23.43 -2.16
C PRO A 42 0.95 -22.56 -0.98
N MET A 43 1.33 -23.17 0.15
CA MET A 43 1.77 -22.45 1.37
C MET A 43 2.89 -21.42 1.12
N ALA A 44 3.84 -21.74 0.23
CA ALA A 44 4.93 -20.82 -0.11
C ALA A 44 4.44 -19.56 -0.84
N GLU A 45 3.35 -19.67 -1.60
CA GLU A 45 2.69 -18.55 -2.28
C GLU A 45 1.84 -17.75 -1.28
N LEU A 46 1.18 -18.41 -0.31
CA LEU A 46 0.45 -17.72 0.76
C LEU A 46 1.35 -16.73 1.52
N GLN A 47 2.57 -17.12 1.89
CA GLN A 47 3.51 -16.22 2.56
C GLN A 47 3.88 -15.01 1.69
N ARG A 48 4.09 -15.23 0.38
CA ARG A 48 4.42 -14.15 -0.56
C ARG A 48 3.26 -13.18 -0.74
N HIS A 49 2.05 -13.69 -0.96
CA HIS A 49 0.85 -12.87 -1.10
C HIS A 49 0.56 -12.08 0.17
N TYR A 50 0.70 -12.69 1.35
CA TYR A 50 0.55 -11.98 2.62
C TYR A 50 1.55 -10.82 2.75
N GLN A 51 2.84 -11.07 2.50
CA GLN A 51 3.87 -10.02 2.59
C GLN A 51 3.63 -8.89 1.60
N ARG A 52 3.21 -9.22 0.37
CA ARG A 52 2.89 -8.22 -0.64
C ARG A 52 1.63 -7.43 -0.29
N GLY A 53 0.60 -8.08 0.24
CA GLY A 53 -0.61 -7.43 0.72
C GLY A 53 -0.32 -6.46 1.87
N GLN A 54 0.57 -6.85 2.79
CA GLN A 54 1.03 -5.98 3.87
C GLN A 54 1.71 -4.70 3.34
N VAL A 55 2.52 -4.81 2.28
CA VAL A 55 3.14 -3.63 1.64
C VAL A 55 2.09 -2.66 1.09
N TYR A 56 1.07 -3.15 0.37
CA TYR A 56 0.02 -2.27 -0.16
C TYR A 56 -0.84 -1.67 0.97
N LEU A 57 -1.16 -2.44 2.00
CA LEU A 57 -1.89 -1.95 3.17
C LEU A 57 -1.12 -0.83 3.90
N GLU A 58 0.17 -1.03 4.18
CA GLU A 58 1.04 -0.04 4.82
C GLU A 58 1.08 1.28 4.02
N HIS A 59 1.12 1.19 2.68
CA HIS A 59 1.09 2.38 1.81
C HIS A 59 -0.26 3.08 1.83
N CYS A 60 -1.38 2.35 1.73
CA CYS A 60 -2.72 2.90 1.87
C CYS A 60 -2.88 3.68 3.18
N GLU A 61 -2.45 3.09 4.30
CA GLU A 61 -2.50 3.77 5.59
C GLU A 61 -1.61 5.02 5.64
N SER A 62 -0.44 4.98 4.99
CA SER A 62 0.45 6.14 4.89
C SER A 62 -0.20 7.31 4.17
N LEU A 63 -0.86 7.04 3.03
CA LEU A 63 -1.59 8.04 2.26
C LEU A 63 -2.76 8.64 3.04
N LEU A 64 -3.51 7.80 3.77
CA LEU A 64 -4.60 8.27 4.63
C LEU A 64 -4.08 9.16 5.76
N ARG A 65 -3.01 8.75 6.46
CA ARG A 65 -2.38 9.58 7.51
C ARG A 65 -1.89 10.92 6.97
N SER A 66 -1.27 10.93 5.79
CA SER A 66 -0.83 12.17 5.15
C SER A 66 -2.00 13.09 4.78
N THR A 67 -3.11 12.51 4.32
CA THR A 67 -4.30 13.26 3.95
C THR A 67 -5.02 13.81 5.17
N GLU A 68 -5.14 13.02 6.24
CA GLU A 68 -5.67 13.44 7.53
C GLU A 68 -4.86 14.61 8.09
N GLN A 69 -3.53 14.50 8.08
CA GLN A 69 -2.65 15.58 8.55
C GLN A 69 -2.84 16.85 7.73
N ALA A 70 -2.88 16.73 6.39
CA ALA A 70 -3.12 17.88 5.52
C ALA A 70 -4.43 18.58 5.87
N VAL A 71 -5.52 17.83 6.10
CA VAL A 71 -6.82 18.40 6.49
C VAL A 71 -6.77 19.08 7.86
N ILE A 72 -6.06 18.51 8.84
CA ILE A 72 -5.87 19.11 10.17
C ILE A 72 -5.13 20.45 10.07
N GLU A 73 -4.18 20.56 9.13
CA GLU A 73 -3.37 21.75 8.90
C GLU A 73 -4.03 22.79 7.98
N LEU A 74 -5.27 22.57 7.51
CA LEU A 74 -6.02 23.55 6.72
C LEU A 74 -6.69 24.61 7.60
N ASN A 75 -6.57 25.87 7.19
CA ASN A 75 -7.43 26.93 7.66
C ASN A 75 -8.88 26.67 7.18
N PRO A 76 -9.88 26.60 8.08
CA PRO A 76 -11.24 26.21 7.70
C PRO A 76 -11.99 27.28 6.87
N GLN A 77 -11.51 28.53 6.83
CA GLN A 77 -12.14 29.61 6.08
C GLN A 77 -11.55 29.77 4.68
N THR A 78 -10.23 29.56 4.54
CA THR A 78 -9.51 29.77 3.27
C THR A 78 -9.17 28.49 2.56
N LEU A 79 -9.22 27.34 3.25
CA LEU A 79 -8.77 26.02 2.77
C LEU A 79 -7.32 26.04 2.27
N THR A 80 -6.48 26.86 2.91
CA THR A 80 -5.02 26.93 2.68
C THR A 80 -4.27 26.40 3.90
N PRO A 81 -3.00 25.95 3.76
CA PRO A 81 -2.16 25.57 4.90
C PRO A 81 -2.08 26.69 5.96
N LEU A 82 -2.10 26.34 7.24
CA LEU A 82 -2.04 27.28 8.37
C LEU A 82 -0.68 28.01 8.48
N ASP A 83 0.37 27.42 7.92
CA ASP A 83 1.76 27.87 7.90
C ASP A 83 1.98 29.06 6.95
N ASP A 84 1.07 29.24 5.98
CA ASP A 84 1.11 30.27 4.95
C ASP A 84 0.34 31.55 5.35
N ALA A 85 -0.07 31.68 6.62
CA ALA A 85 -0.91 32.77 7.16
C ALA A 85 -0.12 33.86 7.91
#